data_AF-A0A2H0PEL5-F1
#
_entry.id   AF-A0A2H0PEL5-F1
#
_cell.length_a   1.000
_cell.length_b   1.000
_cell.length_c   1.000
_cell.angle_alpha   90.00
_cell.angle_beta   90.00
_cell.angle_gamma   90.00
#
_symmetry.space_group_name_H-M   'P 1'
#
loop_
_entity.id
_entity.type
_entity.pdbx_description
1 polymer ?
#
loop_
_entity_poly.entity_id
_entity_poly.type
_entity_poly.pdbx_seq_one_letter_code
_entity_poly.pdbx_strand_id
1 'polypeptide(L)'
;MKLLVLLLLAVPARAGDIGGHELVEPAAPAVVEDRAAILDEMWERRILAPDQSAWSPADAELLGKIRAAESDALAYLKANFGGTRPWTAPRRSLEAGRRRLTKEGYEKYLFHLTQDAIKYFEGKGAGAKWALKLTDWDGARLFDGEGRLTPAGAKVYRRAQLKLEVYWRSPDGRTFGTRRPPASRP
;
A
#
# COMPACT_ATOMS: atom_id res chain seq x y z
N MET A 1 -51.55 11.88 -41.17
CA MET A 1 -52.43 10.95 -41.91
C MET A 1 -51.59 9.76 -42.40
N LYS A 2 -52.13 8.54 -42.25
CA LYS A 2 -51.54 7.20 -42.55
C LYS A 2 -50.50 6.74 -41.51
N LEU A 3 -50.77 5.84 -40.54
CA LEU A 3 -51.65 4.65 -40.43
C LEU A 3 -51.20 3.47 -41.30
N LEU A 4 -50.50 2.50 -40.68
CA LEU A 4 -50.52 1.05 -40.95
C LEU A 4 -49.64 0.35 -39.88
N VAL A 5 -50.20 -0.29 -38.84
CA VAL A 5 -50.75 -1.67 -38.73
C VAL A 5 -49.69 -2.73 -38.36
N LEU A 6 -49.97 -3.34 -37.19
CA LEU A 6 -49.52 -4.59 -36.60
C LEU A 6 -49.04 -5.70 -37.55
N LEU A 7 -48.01 -6.43 -37.11
CA LEU A 7 -48.04 -7.89 -37.18
C LEU A 7 -47.47 -8.49 -35.89
N LEU A 8 -48.36 -8.96 -35.02
CA LEU A 8 -48.04 -9.91 -33.95
C LEU A 8 -47.71 -11.26 -34.61
N LEU A 9 -46.55 -11.82 -34.30
CA LEU A 9 -46.34 -13.26 -34.39
C LEU A 9 -46.02 -13.78 -32.99
N ALA A 10 -47.01 -14.45 -32.42
CA ALA A 10 -46.86 -15.30 -31.26
C ALA A 10 -45.96 -16.50 -31.64
N VAL A 11 -44.94 -16.75 -30.83
CA VAL A 11 -44.15 -17.99 -30.88
C VAL A 11 -44.36 -18.71 -29.54
N PRO A 12 -44.66 -20.03 -29.55
CA PRO A 12 -45.14 -20.73 -28.38
C PRO A 12 -44.04 -20.94 -27.33
N ALA A 13 -44.45 -20.86 -26.07
CA ALA A 13 -43.67 -21.30 -24.92
C ALA A 13 -43.33 -22.79 -25.06
N ARG A 14 -42.04 -23.12 -25.05
CA ARG A 14 -41.56 -24.46 -24.70
C ARG A 14 -40.70 -24.37 -23.46
N ALA A 15 -41.21 -24.97 -22.40
CA ALA A 15 -40.48 -25.32 -21.20
C ALA A 15 -39.28 -26.21 -21.57
N GLY A 16 -38.11 -25.83 -21.08
CA GLY A 16 -36.85 -26.53 -21.31
C GLY A 16 -35.77 -26.00 -20.38
N ASP A 17 -35.70 -26.65 -19.23
CA ASP A 17 -34.51 -26.91 -18.42
C ASP A 17 -33.84 -25.78 -17.60
N ILE A 18 -33.42 -26.20 -16.41
CA ILE A 18 -33.10 -25.39 -15.24
C ILE A 18 -31.59 -25.17 -15.22
N GLY A 19 -31.11 -24.21 -16.00
CA GLY A 19 -29.72 -23.75 -15.96
C GLY A 19 -29.61 -22.51 -15.07
N GLY A 20 -29.09 -22.66 -13.86
CA GLY A 20 -28.76 -21.54 -12.98
C GLY A 20 -27.74 -20.62 -13.64
N HIS A 21 -28.22 -19.53 -14.26
CA HIS A 21 -27.38 -18.40 -14.57
C HIS A 21 -27.08 -17.67 -13.27
N GLU A 22 -25.99 -18.07 -12.63
CA GLU A 22 -25.29 -17.23 -11.67
C GLU A 22 -25.02 -15.91 -12.39
N LEU A 23 -25.75 -14.87 -12.01
CA LEU A 23 -25.49 -13.50 -12.43
C LEU A 23 -24.13 -13.15 -11.84
N VAL A 24 -23.07 -13.44 -12.59
CA VAL A 24 -21.73 -12.94 -12.33
C VAL A 24 -21.87 -11.42 -12.38
N GLU A 25 -21.92 -10.80 -11.20
CA GLU A 25 -21.77 -9.35 -11.07
C GLU A 25 -20.54 -8.97 -11.90
N PRO A 26 -20.64 -8.02 -12.85
CA PRO A 26 -19.47 -7.57 -13.56
C PRO A 26 -18.53 -6.95 -12.52
N ALA A 27 -17.45 -7.67 -12.23
CA ALA A 27 -16.33 -7.16 -11.46
C ALA A 27 -16.01 -5.76 -12.01
N ALA A 28 -16.03 -4.77 -11.12
CA ALA A 28 -15.71 -3.38 -11.47
C ALA A 28 -14.48 -3.36 -12.39
N PRO A 29 -14.49 -2.57 -13.48
CA PRO A 29 -13.42 -2.60 -14.45
C PRO A 29 -12.11 -2.28 -13.72
N ALA A 30 -11.23 -3.28 -13.64
CA ALA A 30 -9.84 -3.04 -13.26
C ALA A 30 -9.36 -1.96 -14.23
N VAL A 31 -9.04 -0.78 -13.71
CA VAL A 31 -8.44 0.29 -14.50
C VAL A 31 -7.16 -0.30 -15.07
N VAL A 32 -7.18 -0.70 -16.33
CA VAL A 32 -5.98 -1.09 -17.07
C VAL A 32 -5.20 0.20 -17.23
N GLU A 33 -4.37 0.53 -16.24
CA GLU A 33 -3.44 1.64 -16.33
C GLU A 33 -2.61 1.45 -17.60
N ASP A 34 -2.60 2.46 -18.46
CA ASP A 34 -1.82 2.44 -19.69
C ASP A 34 -0.33 2.20 -19.34
N ARG A 35 0.27 1.21 -20.00
CA ARG A 35 1.70 0.88 -19.86
C ARG A 35 2.58 2.12 -20.00
N ALA A 36 2.22 3.03 -20.91
CA ALA A 36 2.95 4.29 -21.10
C ALA A 36 2.88 5.19 -19.86
N ALA A 37 1.70 5.30 -19.22
CA ALA A 37 1.52 6.09 -18.01
C ALA A 37 2.31 5.53 -16.81
N ILE A 38 2.43 4.20 -16.72
CA ILE A 38 3.25 3.55 -15.68
C ILE A 38 4.73 3.86 -15.89
N LEU A 39 5.24 3.78 -17.13
CA LEU A 39 6.63 4.14 -17.43
C LEU A 39 6.93 5.60 -17.07
N ASP A 40 6.05 6.51 -17.47
CA ASP A 40 6.18 7.93 -17.15
C ASP A 40 6.24 8.15 -15.64
N GLU A 41 5.36 7.51 -14.87
CA GLU A 41 5.40 7.60 -13.41
C GLU A 41 6.69 7.02 -12.83
N MET A 42 7.17 5.88 -13.32
CA MET A 42 8.40 5.27 -12.85
C MET A 42 9.63 6.16 -13.13
N TRP A 43 9.70 6.82 -14.28
CA TRP A 43 10.75 7.80 -14.59
C TRP A 43 10.62 9.06 -13.73
N GLU A 44 9.42 9.62 -13.56
CA GLU A 44 9.18 10.77 -12.66
C GLU A 44 9.68 10.49 -11.24
N ARG A 45 9.44 9.28 -10.74
CA ARG A 45 9.83 8.82 -9.41
C ARG A 45 11.29 8.36 -9.34
N ARG A 46 12.02 8.33 -10.46
CA ARG A 46 13.42 7.84 -10.55
C ARG A 46 13.58 6.39 -10.09
N ILE A 47 12.57 5.57 -10.36
CA ILE A 47 12.64 4.12 -10.15
C ILE A 47 13.49 3.51 -11.27
N LEU A 48 13.23 3.92 -12.51
CA LEU A 48 13.94 3.48 -13.71
C LEU A 48 15.01 4.49 -14.14
N ALA A 49 16.05 3.98 -14.80
CA ALA A 49 17.01 4.82 -15.50
C ALA A 49 16.36 5.52 -16.73
N PRO A 50 16.86 6.70 -17.16
CA PRO A 50 16.24 7.47 -18.26
C PRO A 50 16.17 6.74 -19.61
N ASP A 51 17.05 5.77 -19.83
CA ASP A 51 17.18 4.95 -21.04
C ASP A 51 16.43 3.62 -20.96
N GLN A 52 15.83 3.31 -19.80
CA GLN A 52 15.18 2.02 -19.55
C GLN A 52 13.68 2.07 -19.92
N SER A 53 13.27 1.23 -20.88
CA SER A 53 11.90 1.17 -21.43
C SER A 53 11.06 -0.01 -20.94
N ALA A 54 11.64 -0.85 -20.07
CA ALA A 54 10.99 -2.00 -19.44
C ALA A 54 11.38 -2.06 -17.96
N TRP A 55 10.47 -2.53 -17.13
CA TRP A 55 10.67 -2.63 -15.68
C TRP A 55 10.70 -4.09 -15.23
N SER A 56 11.46 -4.37 -14.19
CA SER A 56 11.49 -5.69 -13.55
C SER A 56 10.31 -5.85 -12.57
N PRO A 57 9.99 -7.08 -12.14
CA PRO A 57 9.02 -7.29 -11.06
C PRO A 57 9.37 -6.51 -9.78
N ALA A 58 10.65 -6.37 -9.45
CA ALA A 58 11.11 -5.60 -8.30
C ALA A 58 10.82 -4.10 -8.43
N ASP A 59 10.92 -3.54 -9.64
CA ASP A 59 10.58 -2.13 -9.91
C ASP A 59 9.07 -1.89 -9.74
N ALA A 60 8.24 -2.84 -10.19
CA ALA A 60 6.79 -2.79 -9.99
C ALA A 60 6.41 -2.88 -8.51
N GLU A 61 7.05 -3.78 -7.75
CA GLU A 61 6.87 -3.84 -6.30
C GLU A 61 7.28 -2.54 -5.61
N LEU A 62 8.41 -1.95 -6.02
CA LEU A 62 8.89 -0.69 -5.47
C LEU A 62 7.90 0.44 -5.76
N LEU A 63 7.37 0.51 -6.99
CA LEU A 63 6.33 1.48 -7.34
C LEU A 63 5.10 1.32 -6.43
N GLY A 64 4.64 0.08 -6.21
CA GLY A 64 3.53 -0.21 -5.30
C GLY A 64 3.79 0.26 -3.86
N LYS A 65 4.99 -0.02 -3.34
CA LYS A 65 5.42 0.43 -2.00
C LYS A 65 5.47 1.96 -1.89
N ILE A 66 6.00 2.63 -2.92
CA ILE A 66 6.07 4.09 -2.98
C ILE A 66 4.66 4.70 -3.03
N ARG A 67 3.77 4.19 -3.88
CA ARG A 67 2.37 4.65 -3.97
C ARG A 67 1.64 4.49 -2.62
N ALA A 68 1.80 3.35 -1.96
CA ALA A 68 1.17 3.08 -0.67
C ALA A 68 1.67 4.00 0.46
N ALA A 69 2.94 4.39 0.43
CA ALA A 69 3.56 5.23 1.47
C ALA A 69 3.48 6.74 1.18
N GLU A 70 3.02 7.14 -0.01
CA GLU A 70 3.23 8.48 -0.57
C GLU A 70 2.74 9.61 0.36
N SER A 71 1.48 9.56 0.78
CA SER A 71 0.90 10.61 1.62
C SER A 71 1.68 10.83 2.91
N ASP A 72 2.02 9.74 3.60
CA ASP A 72 2.68 9.81 4.90
C ASP A 72 4.15 10.16 4.78
N ALA A 73 4.83 9.61 3.77
CA ALA A 73 6.21 9.94 3.48
C ALA A 73 6.35 11.43 3.13
N LEU A 74 5.47 11.98 2.30
CA LEU A 74 5.46 13.40 1.97
C LEU A 74 5.22 14.27 3.21
N ALA A 75 4.26 13.91 4.06
CA ALA A 75 4.00 14.61 5.31
C ALA A 75 5.21 14.57 6.26
N TYR A 76 5.80 13.39 6.45
CA TYR A 76 6.96 13.18 7.30
C TYR A 76 8.19 13.95 6.79
N LEU A 77 8.49 13.85 5.49
CA LEU A 77 9.63 14.53 4.88
C LEU A 77 9.47 16.05 4.90
N LYS A 78 8.24 16.55 4.74
CA LYS A 78 7.94 17.98 4.88
C LYS A 78 8.18 18.45 6.32
N ALA A 79 7.69 17.71 7.30
CA ALA A 79 7.81 18.07 8.72
C ALA A 79 9.25 18.03 9.23
N ASN A 80 10.04 17.04 8.81
CA ASN A 80 11.38 16.80 9.36
C ASN A 80 12.53 17.37 8.51
N PHE A 81 12.32 17.57 7.20
CA PHE A 81 13.39 17.96 6.28
C PHE A 81 13.01 19.08 5.30
N GLY A 82 11.81 19.67 5.39
CA GLY A 82 11.38 20.76 4.50
C GLY A 82 10.86 20.32 3.13
N GLY A 83 10.81 19.02 2.83
CA GLY A 83 10.01 18.44 1.74
C GLY A 83 10.43 18.80 0.31
N THR A 84 11.68 19.18 0.08
CA THR A 84 12.20 19.57 -1.25
C THR A 84 12.98 18.46 -1.96
N ARG A 85 13.46 18.75 -3.16
CA ARG A 85 14.40 17.90 -3.90
C ARG A 85 15.61 17.53 -3.01
N PRO A 86 16.14 16.30 -3.11
CA PRO A 86 15.83 15.28 -4.12
C PRO A 86 14.62 14.39 -3.82
N TRP A 87 13.95 14.54 -2.67
CA TRP A 87 12.97 13.55 -2.18
C TRP A 87 11.62 13.58 -2.87
N THR A 88 11.35 14.63 -3.63
CA THR A 88 10.08 14.81 -4.33
C THR A 88 10.31 15.31 -5.75
N ALA A 89 9.48 14.85 -6.69
CA ALA A 89 9.44 15.30 -8.07
C ALA A 89 8.10 16.00 -8.38
N PRO A 90 8.07 17.00 -9.28
CA PRO A 90 6.81 17.53 -9.78
C PRO A 90 6.09 16.48 -10.64
N ARG A 91 4.78 16.36 -10.46
CA ARG A 91 3.92 15.58 -11.37
C ARG A 91 3.77 16.34 -12.70
N ARG A 92 4.03 15.70 -13.84
CA ARG A 92 3.93 16.35 -15.17
C ARG A 92 2.50 16.43 -15.71
N SER A 93 1.55 15.70 -15.13
CA SER A 93 0.14 15.70 -15.56
C SER A 93 -0.68 16.89 -15.03
N LEU A 94 -1.93 17.02 -15.51
CA LEU A 94 -2.95 18.06 -15.24
C LEU A 94 -3.10 18.56 -13.78
N GLU A 95 -2.58 17.85 -12.78
CA GLU A 95 -2.50 18.34 -11.39
C GLU A 95 -1.17 19.07 -11.14
N ALA A 96 -0.88 20.08 -11.97
CA ALA A 96 0.30 20.92 -11.83
C ALA A 96 0.34 21.51 -10.41
N GLY A 97 1.34 21.09 -9.62
CA GLY A 97 1.54 21.52 -8.23
C GLY A 97 1.57 20.40 -7.20
N ARG A 98 1.04 19.21 -7.51
CA ARG A 98 1.22 18.05 -6.63
C ARG A 98 2.61 17.44 -6.82
N ARG A 99 3.33 17.27 -5.71
CA ARG A 99 4.63 16.62 -5.64
C ARG A 99 4.42 15.12 -5.47
N ARG A 100 5.22 14.32 -6.19
CA ARG A 100 5.33 12.87 -6.01
C ARG A 100 6.58 12.53 -5.21
N LEU A 101 6.50 11.48 -4.41
CA LEU A 101 7.62 10.86 -3.71
C LEU A 101 8.53 10.15 -4.73
N THR A 102 9.82 10.47 -4.71
CA THR A 102 10.82 9.75 -5.51
C THR A 102 11.33 8.51 -4.76
N LYS A 103 12.06 7.64 -5.45
CA LYS A 103 12.78 6.51 -4.85
C LYS A 103 13.66 6.95 -3.69
N GLU A 104 14.47 7.99 -3.87
CA GLU A 104 15.37 8.49 -2.83
C GLU A 104 14.60 9.11 -1.65
N GLY A 105 13.45 9.74 -1.93
CA GLY A 105 12.55 10.23 -0.89
C GLY A 105 11.97 9.08 -0.06
N TYR A 106 11.52 8.02 -0.73
CA TYR A 106 11.01 6.82 -0.07
C TYR A 106 12.08 6.13 0.78
N GLU A 107 13.29 5.96 0.26
CA GLU A 107 14.41 5.38 1.00
C GLU A 107 14.78 6.23 2.23
N LYS A 108 14.81 7.55 2.08
CA LYS A 108 15.09 8.48 3.19
C LYS A 108 14.02 8.41 4.26
N TYR A 109 12.75 8.40 3.86
CA TYR A 109 11.61 8.23 4.75
C TYR A 109 11.69 6.89 5.48
N LEU A 110 11.87 5.79 4.75
CA LEU A 110 11.91 4.45 5.32
C LEU A 110 13.06 4.29 6.31
N PHE A 111 14.24 4.82 5.99
CA PHE A 111 15.39 4.80 6.88
C PHE A 111 15.06 5.44 8.23
N HIS A 112 14.56 6.68 8.22
CA HIS A 112 14.27 7.40 9.46
C HIS A 112 13.09 6.81 10.22
N LEU A 113 12.03 6.40 9.51
CA LEU A 113 10.90 5.71 10.11
C LEU A 113 11.34 4.42 10.80
N THR A 114 12.29 3.68 10.21
CA THR A 114 12.87 2.48 10.82
C THR A 114 13.60 2.81 12.12
N GLN A 115 14.43 3.85 12.13
CA GLN A 115 15.13 4.27 13.34
C GLN A 115 14.17 4.70 14.45
N ASP A 116 13.13 5.46 14.10
CA ASP A 116 12.11 5.91 15.04
C ASP A 116 11.27 4.75 15.58
N ALA A 117 10.96 3.76 14.74
CA ALA A 117 10.25 2.55 15.14
C ALA A 117 11.10 1.68 16.08
N ILE A 118 12.39 1.49 15.80
CA ILE A 118 13.30 0.76 16.69
C ILE A 118 13.31 1.40 18.08
N LYS A 119 13.58 2.71 18.15
CA LYS A 119 13.59 3.45 19.42
C LYS A 119 12.26 3.34 20.18
N TYR A 120 11.14 3.41 19.46
CA TYR A 120 9.83 3.27 20.05
C TYR A 120 9.60 1.89 20.66
N PHE A 121 9.88 0.82 19.91
CA PHE A 121 9.70 -0.53 20.42
C PHE A 121 10.66 -0.82 21.57
N GLU A 122 11.90 -0.33 21.50
CA GLU A 122 12.87 -0.42 22.59
C GLU A 122 12.36 0.26 23.87
N GLY A 123 11.82 1.47 23.75
CA GLY A 123 11.19 2.19 24.85
C GLY A 123 9.95 1.50 25.43
N LYS A 124 9.35 0.53 24.72
CA LYS A 124 8.25 -0.32 25.21
C LYS A 124 8.72 -1.63 25.84
N GLY A 125 10.02 -1.75 26.10
CA GLY A 125 10.61 -2.93 26.71
C GLY A 125 11.10 -3.97 25.70
N ALA A 126 11.14 -3.63 24.39
CA ALA A 126 11.87 -4.43 23.43
C ALA A 126 13.37 -4.33 23.66
N GLY A 127 14.00 -5.36 24.20
CA GLY A 127 15.47 -5.39 24.23
C GLY A 127 16.01 -5.23 22.80
N ALA A 128 17.03 -4.39 22.61
CA ALA A 128 17.60 -4.05 21.30
C ALA A 128 17.89 -5.28 20.41
N LYS A 129 18.34 -6.38 21.03
CA LYS A 129 18.66 -7.65 20.35
C LYS A 129 17.46 -8.32 19.68
N TRP A 130 16.25 -8.07 20.16
CA TRP A 130 15.03 -8.73 19.65
C TRP A 130 13.98 -7.77 19.10
N ALA A 131 14.19 -6.46 19.16
CA ALA A 131 13.34 -5.47 18.47
C ALA A 131 13.21 -5.79 16.96
N LEU A 132 14.30 -6.23 16.32
CA LEU A 132 14.32 -6.64 14.90
C LEU A 132 13.62 -7.98 14.62
N LYS A 133 13.23 -8.71 15.67
CA LYS A 133 12.54 -10.01 15.58
C LYS A 133 11.09 -9.93 16.02
N LEU A 134 10.57 -8.71 16.22
CA LEU A 134 9.17 -8.50 16.55
C LEU A 134 8.28 -8.94 15.39
N THR A 135 7.11 -9.47 15.73
CA THR A 135 6.04 -9.78 14.81
C THR A 135 4.77 -9.03 15.18
N ASP A 136 3.89 -8.81 14.22
CA ASP A 136 2.56 -8.29 14.50
C ASP A 136 1.67 -9.37 15.13
N TRP A 137 0.40 -9.02 15.32
CA TRP A 137 -0.59 -9.96 15.86
C TRP A 137 -0.80 -11.18 14.97
N ASP A 138 -0.65 -11.03 13.65
CA ASP A 138 -0.83 -12.10 12.66
C ASP A 138 0.44 -12.94 12.44
N GLY A 139 1.57 -12.54 13.04
CA GLY A 139 2.86 -13.21 12.94
C GLY A 139 3.76 -12.66 11.83
N ALA A 140 3.34 -11.62 11.11
CA ALA A 140 4.18 -10.96 10.12
C ALA A 140 5.30 -10.19 10.81
N ARG A 141 6.53 -10.29 10.30
CA ARG A 141 7.69 -9.60 10.88
C ARG A 141 7.55 -8.09 10.73
N LEU A 142 7.84 -7.35 11.80
CA LEU A 142 7.85 -5.88 11.76
C LEU A 142 9.10 -5.34 11.06
N PHE A 143 10.20 -6.09 11.11
CA PHE A 143 11.46 -5.76 10.44
C PHE A 143 11.91 -6.91 9.55
N ASP A 144 12.46 -6.58 8.39
CA ASP A 144 13.02 -7.56 7.45
C ASP A 144 14.40 -8.07 7.90
N GLY A 145 15.03 -8.88 7.05
CA GLY A 145 16.38 -9.41 7.32
C GLY A 145 17.48 -8.35 7.31
N GLU A 146 17.23 -7.20 6.69
CA GLU A 146 18.15 -6.07 6.60
C GLU A 146 17.94 -5.07 7.75
N GLY A 147 16.98 -5.35 8.64
CA GLY A 147 16.61 -4.47 9.76
C GLY A 147 15.78 -3.27 9.35
N ARG A 148 15.20 -3.27 8.14
CA ARG A 148 14.29 -2.21 7.67
C ARG A 148 12.86 -2.53 8.08
N LEU A 149 12.08 -1.48 8.32
CA LEU A 149 10.68 -1.62 8.69
C LEU A 149 9.87 -2.20 7.52
N THR A 150 9.13 -3.27 7.75
CA THR A 150 8.25 -3.88 6.74
C THR A 150 6.93 -3.07 6.63
N PRO A 151 6.10 -3.32 5.60
CA PRO A 151 4.75 -2.73 5.54
C PRO A 151 3.89 -3.05 6.78
N ALA A 152 4.00 -4.28 7.31
CA ALA A 152 3.33 -4.66 8.58
C ALA A 152 3.90 -3.87 9.76
N GLY A 153 5.23 -3.74 9.85
CA GLY A 153 5.92 -2.91 10.83
C GLY A 153 5.47 -1.45 10.82
N ALA A 154 5.41 -0.85 9.63
CA ALA A 154 4.97 0.53 9.44
C ALA A 154 3.52 0.73 9.87
N LYS A 155 2.63 -0.23 9.55
CA LYS A 155 1.23 -0.23 10.00
C LYS A 155 1.14 -0.29 11.52
N VAL A 156 1.86 -1.20 12.17
CA VAL A 156 1.86 -1.33 13.63
C VAL A 156 2.39 -0.06 14.29
N TYR A 157 3.55 0.42 13.83
CA TYR A 157 4.18 1.61 14.37
C TYR A 157 3.29 2.85 14.24
N ARG A 158 2.66 3.06 13.08
CA ARG A 158 1.75 4.19 12.87
C ARG A 158 0.52 4.13 13.77
N ARG A 159 -0.12 2.96 13.87
CA ARG A 159 -1.24 2.79 14.81
C ARG A 159 -0.82 3.12 16.24
N ALA A 160 0.40 2.73 16.60
CA ALA A 160 0.97 3.02 17.90
C ALA A 160 1.18 4.53 18.13
N GLN A 161 1.72 5.25 17.14
CA GLN A 161 1.85 6.72 17.19
C GLN A 161 0.50 7.43 17.30
N LEU A 162 -0.53 6.92 16.61
CA LEU A 162 -1.91 7.44 16.69
C LEU A 162 -2.63 7.04 17.99
N LYS A 163 -1.95 6.37 18.94
CA LYS A 163 -2.53 5.84 20.19
C LYS A 163 -3.73 4.92 19.96
N LEU A 164 -3.80 4.32 18.78
CA LEU A 164 -4.80 3.31 18.45
C LEU A 164 -4.39 1.98 19.08
N GLU A 165 -5.38 1.13 19.32
CA GLU A 165 -5.14 -0.22 19.79
C GLU A 165 -4.39 -1.02 18.73
N VAL A 166 -3.22 -1.52 19.13
CA VAL A 166 -2.37 -2.38 18.31
C VAL A 166 -1.48 -3.21 19.22
N TYR A 167 -1.24 -4.45 18.79
CA TYR A 167 -0.47 -5.44 19.50
C TYR A 167 0.65 -5.99 18.62
N TRP A 168 1.75 -6.34 19.26
CA TRP A 168 2.89 -7.00 18.64
C TRP A 168 3.49 -8.02 19.60
N ARG A 169 4.25 -8.97 19.07
CA ARG A 169 4.80 -10.09 19.82
C ARG A 169 6.31 -10.15 19.68
N SER A 170 6.95 -10.53 20.78
CA SER A 170 8.37 -10.85 20.80
C SER A 170 8.62 -12.33 20.49
N PRO A 171 9.87 -12.70 20.18
CA PRO A 171 10.24 -14.08 19.89
C PRO A 171 9.97 -15.07 21.04
N ASP A 172 9.97 -14.60 22.29
CA ASP A 172 9.67 -15.40 23.48
C ASP A 172 8.15 -15.49 23.77
N GLY A 173 7.30 -15.00 22.87
CA GLY A 173 5.84 -15.11 22.96
C GLY A 173 5.16 -14.05 23.83
N ARG A 174 5.92 -13.11 24.41
CA ARG A 174 5.31 -11.98 25.13
C ARG A 174 4.58 -11.07 24.17
N THR A 175 3.41 -10.62 24.60
CA THR A 175 2.61 -9.66 23.85
C THR A 175 2.79 -8.26 24.43
N PHE A 176 3.01 -7.31 23.55
CA PHE A 176 3.10 -5.89 23.85
C PHE A 176 1.97 -5.17 23.12
N GLY A 177 1.64 -3.96 23.57
CA GLY A 177 0.64 -3.14 22.92
C GLY A 177 0.66 -1.71 23.39
N THR A 178 -0.15 -0.88 22.74
CA THR A 178 -0.46 0.48 23.22
C THR A 178 -1.34 0.48 24.47
N ARG A 179 -2.07 -0.62 24.70
CA ARG A 179 -2.90 -0.89 25.87
C ARG A 179 -2.54 -2.25 26.45
N ARG A 180 -3.13 -2.58 27.61
CA ARG A 180 -2.99 -3.92 28.21
C ARG A 180 -3.47 -4.97 27.20
N PRO A 181 -2.62 -5.93 26.79
CA PRO A 181 -3.01 -6.93 25.81
C PRO A 181 -4.13 -7.84 26.28
N PRO A 182 -4.99 -8.34 25.36
CA PRO A 182 -5.96 -9.38 25.69
C PRO A 182 -5.24 -10.69 26.06
N ALA A 183 -5.90 -11.51 26.88
CA ALA A 183 -5.33 -12.78 27.38
C ALA A 183 -5.11 -13.82 26.27
N SER A 184 -5.87 -13.74 25.16
CA SER A 184 -5.78 -14.64 24.01
C SER A 184 -6.11 -13.91 22.70
N ARG A 185 -5.79 -14.55 21.57
CA ARG A 185 -6.26 -14.13 20.24
C ARG A 185 -7.79 -14.19 20.19
N PRO A 186 -8.49 -13.19 19.63
CA PRO A 186 -9.89 -13.34 19.28
C PRO A 186 -10.10 -14.44 18.24
#